data_AF-A0A7J0F5B7-F1
#
_entry.id   AF-A0A7J0F5B7-F1
#
_cell.length_a   1.000
_cell.length_b   1.000
_cell.length_c   1.000
_cell.angle_alpha   90.00
_cell.angle_beta   90.00
_cell.angle_gamma   90.00
#
_symmetry.space_group_name_H-M   'P 1'
#
loop_
_entity.id
_entity.type
_entity.pdbx_description
1 polymer ?
#
loop_
_entity_poly.entity_id
_entity_poly.type
_entity_poly.pdbx_seq_one_letter_code
_entity_poly.pdbx_strand_id
1 'polypeptide(L)'
;MNPEKLLSVEWSDDLKGGKAVCLSGVLDKLSYKVRRAFLVEPMRYSFSTAHCSLKFEDGQVANLHFLIQSVVRDIPVIQLDNYGYAPGNRDSPVALQEQKEIFLLPTVRVFNLLQTEIQVLLTDMDPCAAIGSENVGNQATIPCGSTVDLYANPATIRFIVTLTAFNSSCKPVNSGDWVKKLQKRKDDVHYLDIDLDFCGGKYFASLRLSRGHRGVLEVAIFTSYALKNESDIPLFCFAPNQKPFSGNNKLRLKLLEEKSSEVLLDLDALSGLTEISLEVEERSGFKYIAKLGVSLGPFTSKVNVSSQIISIIPRYVVFNESEEAIVVRQCYSEDDMEGMVAISSKQKIALKLRSGTNRREISGFEKLVKKHRNAHDDSLAFIQFRPDKAGLDCHVTSQGNGSPEFAAVHVVEESSTLVLHFHKPPNVNLPYRIENILQQAFITYYQKDSMEIENLGSGSSVDYVWDDSTLPHRLLVQINGINFLYCL
;
A
#
# COMPACT_ATOMS: atom_id res chain seq x y z
N MET A 1 9.62 -2.40 35.85
CA MET A 1 9.20 -2.49 37.26
C MET A 1 10.37 -2.98 38.06
N ASN A 2 10.84 -2.24 39.06
CA ASN A 2 11.76 -2.79 40.06
C ASN A 2 10.92 -3.10 41.31
N PRO A 3 10.60 -4.37 41.60
CA PRO A 3 9.68 -4.74 42.69
C PRO A 3 10.19 -4.36 44.08
N GLU A 4 11.46 -3.97 44.19
CA GLU A 4 12.14 -3.64 45.44
C GLU A 4 11.72 -2.30 46.08
N LYS A 5 10.94 -1.45 45.38
CA LYS A 5 10.51 -0.12 45.90
C LYS A 5 9.03 -0.02 46.30
N LEU A 6 8.29 -1.13 46.24
CA LEU A 6 6.84 -1.16 46.48
C LEU A 6 6.55 -1.37 47.97
N LEU A 7 5.93 -0.38 48.63
CA LEU A 7 5.59 -0.44 50.06
C LEU A 7 4.30 -1.22 50.32
N SER A 8 3.25 -0.96 49.55
CA SER A 8 1.94 -1.59 49.77
C SER A 8 1.06 -1.53 48.54
N VAL A 9 0.10 -2.45 48.51
CA VAL A 9 -0.90 -2.60 47.45
C VAL A 9 -2.27 -2.59 48.11
N GLU A 10 -3.10 -1.62 47.76
CA GLU A 10 -4.45 -1.46 48.31
C GLU A 10 -5.48 -1.55 47.18
N TRP A 11 -6.41 -2.51 47.31
CA TRP A 11 -7.51 -2.67 46.37
C TRP A 11 -8.75 -1.91 46.83
N SER A 12 -9.50 -1.36 45.87
CA SER A 12 -10.83 -0.83 46.13
C SER A 12 -11.78 -1.93 46.61
N ASP A 13 -12.75 -1.56 47.45
CA ASP A 13 -13.63 -2.50 48.17
C ASP A 13 -14.53 -3.39 47.30
N ASP A 14 -14.55 -3.17 45.98
CA ASP A 14 -15.34 -3.93 45.01
C ASP A 14 -14.88 -5.38 44.76
N LEU A 15 -13.65 -5.74 45.12
CA LEU A 15 -13.20 -7.14 45.06
C LEU A 15 -13.50 -7.93 46.33
N LYS A 16 -13.91 -7.27 47.42
CA LYS A 16 -14.20 -7.89 48.73
C LYS A 16 -15.66 -8.33 48.92
N GLY A 17 -16.43 -8.48 47.84
CA GLY A 17 -17.84 -8.91 47.90
C GLY A 17 -18.85 -7.76 48.06
N GLY A 18 -18.43 -6.52 47.81
CA GLY A 18 -19.30 -5.33 47.74
C GLY A 18 -20.14 -5.26 46.45
N LYS A 19 -21.19 -4.43 46.50
CA LYS A 19 -22.16 -4.19 45.41
C LYS A 19 -21.45 -3.55 44.21
N ALA A 20 -21.51 -4.18 43.05
CA ALA A 20 -20.82 -3.75 41.82
C ALA A 20 -20.99 -2.25 41.52
N VAL A 21 -19.88 -1.51 41.42
CA VAL A 21 -19.87 -0.14 40.92
C VAL A 21 -20.35 -0.12 39.47
N CYS A 22 -21.38 0.69 39.22
CA CYS A 22 -21.95 0.86 37.88
C CYS A 22 -20.88 1.47 36.96
N LEU A 23 -20.73 0.90 35.75
CA LEU A 23 -19.94 1.56 34.71
C LEU A 23 -20.48 2.99 34.50
N SER A 24 -19.58 3.94 34.28
CA SER A 24 -19.93 5.33 33.99
C SER A 24 -19.16 5.85 32.77
N GLY A 25 -19.62 6.96 32.21
CA GLY A 25 -18.94 7.64 31.11
C GLY A 25 -18.94 6.85 29.79
N VAL A 26 -17.76 6.69 29.20
CA VAL A 26 -17.60 6.12 27.86
C VAL A 26 -17.98 4.63 27.81
N LEU A 27 -17.53 3.88 28.81
CA LEU A 27 -17.77 2.45 28.90
C LEU A 27 -19.26 2.13 29.08
N ASP A 28 -19.99 2.91 29.89
CA ASP A 28 -21.41 2.70 30.12
C ASP A 28 -22.24 2.83 28.84
N LYS A 29 -21.96 3.85 28.02
CA LYS A 29 -22.68 4.08 26.76
C LYS A 29 -22.45 2.99 25.72
N LEU A 30 -21.24 2.44 25.63
CA LEU A 30 -20.99 1.26 24.79
C LEU A 30 -21.62 0.00 25.39
N SER A 31 -21.82 -0.04 26.71
CA SER A 31 -22.29 -1.25 27.42
C SER A 31 -23.77 -1.56 27.21
N TYR A 32 -24.62 -0.57 26.89
CA TYR A 32 -26.06 -0.82 26.63
C TYR A 32 -26.29 -1.87 25.54
N LYS A 33 -25.44 -1.91 24.50
CA LYS A 33 -25.52 -2.91 23.43
C LYS A 33 -24.73 -4.19 23.69
N VAL A 34 -23.68 -4.12 24.50
CA VAL A 34 -22.99 -5.32 25.02
C VAL A 34 -23.99 -6.16 25.79
N ARG A 35 -24.77 -5.52 26.67
CA ARG A 35 -25.89 -6.18 27.36
C ARG A 35 -26.86 -6.82 26.36
N ARG A 36 -27.19 -6.18 25.23
CA ARG A 36 -28.05 -6.78 24.19
C ARG A 36 -27.43 -7.95 23.41
N ALA A 37 -26.15 -7.90 23.05
CA ALA A 37 -25.48 -8.94 22.26
C ALA A 37 -25.24 -10.24 23.05
N PHE A 38 -25.04 -10.13 24.37
CA PHE A 38 -24.85 -11.27 25.27
C PHE A 38 -26.16 -11.86 25.83
N LEU A 39 -27.33 -11.28 25.54
CA LEU A 39 -28.65 -11.84 25.93
C LEU A 39 -29.03 -13.13 25.16
N VAL A 40 -28.19 -13.60 24.24
CA VAL A 40 -28.47 -14.77 23.39
C VAL A 40 -27.98 -16.09 24.02
N GLU A 41 -27.15 -16.05 25.06
CA GLU A 41 -26.63 -17.24 25.77
C GLU A 41 -27.23 -17.36 27.19
N PRO A 42 -27.32 -18.57 27.79
CA PRO A 42 -27.82 -18.76 29.16
C PRO A 42 -26.92 -18.17 30.26
N MET A 43 -25.84 -17.47 29.89
CA MET A 43 -24.86 -16.90 30.81
C MET A 43 -25.23 -15.47 31.19
N ARG A 44 -25.17 -15.16 32.49
CA ARG A 44 -25.36 -13.80 32.99
C ARG A 44 -24.02 -13.09 33.10
N TYR A 45 -23.83 -12.05 32.30
CA TYR A 45 -22.63 -11.23 32.30
C TYR A 45 -22.85 -9.93 33.07
N SER A 46 -21.89 -9.54 33.92
CA SER A 46 -21.83 -8.20 34.50
C SER A 46 -20.45 -7.58 34.34
N PHE A 47 -20.44 -6.25 34.26
CA PHE A 47 -19.21 -5.47 34.10
C PHE A 47 -19.17 -4.40 35.21
N SER A 48 -18.03 -4.27 35.87
CA SER A 48 -17.73 -3.21 36.84
C SER A 48 -16.28 -2.76 36.68
N THR A 49 -15.84 -1.81 37.49
CA THR A 49 -14.44 -1.35 37.53
C THR A 49 -13.90 -1.52 38.94
N ALA A 50 -12.62 -1.86 39.06
CA ALA A 50 -11.90 -1.84 40.34
C ALA A 50 -10.60 -1.05 40.15
N HIS A 51 -10.04 -0.52 41.23
CA HIS A 51 -8.72 0.08 41.18
C HIS A 51 -7.80 -0.46 42.27
N CYS A 52 -6.52 -0.38 41.98
CA CYS A 52 -5.43 -0.84 42.83
C CYS A 52 -4.45 0.32 43.00
N SER A 53 -4.31 0.80 44.23
CA SER A 53 -3.34 1.82 44.60
C SER A 53 -2.02 1.16 45.01
N LEU A 54 -0.95 1.54 44.31
CA LEU A 54 0.42 1.13 44.57
C LEU A 54 1.14 2.27 45.28
N LYS A 55 1.61 2.04 46.51
CA LYS A 55 2.39 3.03 47.26
C LYS A 55 3.88 2.66 47.16
N PHE A 56 4.71 3.63 46.84
CA PHE A 56 6.16 3.47 46.72
C PHE A 56 6.91 4.11 47.90
N GLU A 57 8.14 3.68 48.14
CA GLU A 57 8.99 4.15 49.25
C GLU A 57 9.23 5.65 49.28
N ASP A 58 9.20 6.29 48.12
CA ASP A 58 9.37 7.75 47.94
C ASP A 58 8.08 8.55 48.19
N GLY A 59 7.00 7.88 48.63
CA GLY A 59 5.69 8.48 48.88
C GLY A 59 4.82 8.65 47.64
N GLN A 60 5.28 8.20 46.46
CA GLN A 60 4.45 8.22 45.25
C GLN A 60 3.33 7.18 45.33
N VAL A 61 2.18 7.52 44.74
CA VAL A 61 1.03 6.63 44.64
C VAL A 61 0.60 6.52 43.18
N ALA A 62 0.57 5.30 42.65
CA ALA A 62 0.05 5.01 41.32
C ALA A 62 -1.25 4.21 41.41
N ASN A 63 -2.25 4.58 40.60
CA ASN A 63 -3.56 3.92 40.59
C ASN A 63 -3.76 3.15 39.29
N LEU A 64 -3.80 1.82 39.39
CA LEU A 64 -4.13 0.94 38.27
C LEU A 64 -5.63 0.66 38.29
N HIS A 65 -6.33 1.05 37.22
CA HIS A 65 -7.75 0.77 37.06
C HIS A 65 -7.95 -0.45 36.16
N PHE A 66 -8.80 -1.38 36.61
CA PHE A 66 -9.14 -2.61 35.91
C PHE A 66 -10.62 -2.63 35.56
N LEU A 67 -10.93 -3.21 34.40
CA LEU A 67 -12.29 -3.62 34.07
C LEU A 67 -12.52 -5.02 34.66
N ILE A 68 -13.59 -5.17 35.43
CA ILE A 68 -14.00 -6.44 36.01
C ILE A 68 -15.14 -6.99 35.18
N GLN A 69 -14.95 -8.16 34.59
CA GLN A 69 -16.02 -8.93 33.98
C GLN A 69 -16.37 -10.08 34.90
N SER A 70 -17.63 -10.18 35.34
CA SER A 70 -18.13 -11.37 36.02
C SER A 70 -19.03 -12.17 35.09
N VAL A 71 -18.78 -13.47 35.00
CA VAL A 71 -19.62 -14.42 34.27
C VAL A 71 -20.24 -15.35 35.29
N VAL A 72 -21.58 -15.38 35.31
CA VAL A 72 -22.35 -16.24 36.20
C VAL A 72 -22.98 -17.36 35.37
N ARG A 73 -22.74 -18.59 35.81
CA ARG A 73 -23.23 -19.83 35.19
C ARG A 73 -23.91 -20.69 36.23
N ASP A 74 -25.06 -21.25 35.87
CA ASP A 74 -25.75 -22.24 36.69
C ASP A 74 -25.18 -23.62 36.36
N ILE A 75 -24.51 -24.26 37.32
CA ILE A 75 -23.92 -25.58 37.14
C ILE A 75 -24.79 -26.62 37.86
N PRO A 76 -25.19 -27.70 37.17
CA PRO A 76 -25.89 -28.80 37.81
C PRO A 76 -24.97 -29.51 38.80
N VAL A 77 -25.37 -29.52 40.07
CA VAL A 77 -24.71 -30.29 41.11
C VAL A 77 -25.33 -31.68 41.13
N ILE A 78 -24.53 -32.68 40.76
CA ILE A 78 -24.89 -34.09 40.98
C ILE A 78 -24.64 -34.36 42.47
N GLN A 79 -25.71 -34.52 43.26
CA GLN A 79 -25.58 -35.08 44.60
C GLN A 79 -25.13 -36.54 44.46
N LEU A 80 -23.89 -36.82 44.87
CA LEU A 80 -23.46 -38.20 45.13
C LEU A 80 -24.06 -38.60 46.47
N ASP A 81 -25.16 -39.36 46.42
CA ASP A 81 -25.70 -40.00 47.61
C ASP A 81 -24.65 -40.97 48.16
N ASN A 82 -24.38 -40.86 49.47
CA ASN A 82 -23.30 -41.55 50.18
C ASN A 82 -23.48 -43.08 50.30
N TYR A 83 -24.41 -43.68 49.56
CA TYR A 83 -24.63 -45.12 49.56
C TYR A 83 -24.88 -45.56 48.12
N GLY A 84 -23.88 -46.21 47.52
CA GLY A 84 -23.99 -46.77 46.18
C GLY A 84 -25.22 -47.67 46.05
N TYR A 85 -25.90 -47.54 44.91
CA TYR A 85 -27.07 -48.28 44.44
C TYR A 85 -28.45 -47.77 44.89
N ALA A 86 -29.10 -46.96 44.02
CA ALA A 86 -30.41 -47.30 43.46
C ALA A 86 -30.71 -46.46 42.19
N PRO A 87 -31.20 -47.07 41.09
CA PRO A 87 -31.70 -46.33 39.93
C PRO A 87 -33.18 -45.99 40.16
N GLY A 88 -33.51 -44.72 40.42
CA GLY A 88 -34.92 -44.34 40.50
C GLY A 88 -35.19 -42.95 41.02
N ASN A 89 -35.06 -41.93 40.17
CA ASN A 89 -36.15 -41.04 39.78
C ASN A 89 -35.60 -40.05 38.72
N ARG A 90 -36.15 -40.03 37.50
CA ARG A 90 -35.67 -39.11 36.45
C ARG A 90 -36.19 -37.67 36.61
N ASP A 91 -37.03 -37.41 37.61
CA ASP A 91 -37.72 -36.14 37.82
C ASP A 91 -37.30 -35.37 39.09
N SER A 92 -36.18 -35.74 39.74
CA SER A 92 -35.65 -34.95 40.85
C SER A 92 -35.07 -33.61 40.32
N PRO A 93 -35.43 -32.45 40.89
CA PRO A 93 -34.89 -31.17 40.44
C PRO A 93 -33.38 -31.14 40.68
N VAL A 94 -32.62 -31.04 39.58
CA VAL A 94 -31.17 -30.88 39.64
C VAL A 94 -30.87 -29.58 40.37
N ALA A 95 -30.22 -29.66 41.53
CA ALA A 95 -29.78 -28.48 42.26
C ALA A 95 -28.76 -27.73 41.39
N LEU A 96 -29.06 -26.49 41.02
CA LEU A 96 -28.14 -25.62 40.30
C LEU A 96 -27.33 -24.82 41.32
N GLN A 97 -26.01 -24.87 41.23
CA GLN A 97 -25.10 -24.00 41.97
C GLN A 97 -24.59 -22.88 41.06
N GLU A 98 -24.66 -21.65 41.56
CA GLU A 98 -24.13 -20.49 40.86
C GLU A 98 -22.59 -20.51 40.91
N GLN A 99 -21.95 -20.71 39.76
CA GLN A 99 -20.51 -20.49 39.61
C GLN A 99 -20.29 -19.09 39.03
N LYS A 100 -19.46 -18.30 39.72
CA LYS A 100 -19.06 -16.97 39.29
C LYS A 100 -17.58 -16.95 38.90
N GLU A 101 -17.31 -16.74 37.62
CA GLU A 101 -15.96 -16.47 37.11
C GLU A 101 -15.73 -14.96 37.07
N ILE A 102 -14.57 -14.49 37.57
CA ILE A 102 -14.20 -13.07 37.59
C ILE A 102 -12.94 -12.89 36.75
N PHE A 103 -13.00 -12.00 35.78
CA PHE A 103 -11.86 -11.63 34.92
C PHE A 103 -11.44 -10.19 35.25
N LEU A 104 -10.16 -10.02 35.57
CA LEU A 104 -9.48 -8.73 35.64
C LEU A 104 -8.93 -8.40 34.26
N LEU A 105 -9.45 -7.36 33.64
CA LEU A 105 -9.13 -6.94 32.28
C LEU A 105 -8.51 -5.54 32.29
N PRO A 106 -7.65 -5.22 31.30
CA PRO A 106 -7.20 -3.85 31.10
C PRO A 106 -8.39 -2.95 30.75
N THR A 107 -8.27 -1.67 31.11
CA THR A 107 -9.30 -0.68 30.78
C THR A 107 -9.25 -0.29 29.31
N VAL A 108 -8.05 -0.18 28.75
CA VAL A 108 -7.82 0.33 27.40
C VAL A 108 -6.77 -0.52 26.71
N ARG A 109 -7.04 -0.91 25.46
CA ARG A 109 -6.07 -1.52 24.55
C ARG A 109 -5.80 -0.55 23.41
N VAL A 110 -4.53 -0.19 23.23
CA VAL A 110 -4.11 0.78 22.22
C VAL A 110 -3.35 0.07 21.11
N PHE A 111 -3.75 0.34 19.86
CA PHE A 111 -3.13 -0.15 18.64
C PHE A 111 -2.44 1.01 17.93
N ASN A 112 -1.13 0.88 17.68
CA ASN A 112 -0.40 1.82 16.85
C ASN A 112 -0.38 1.32 15.40
N LEU A 113 -1.12 1.96 14.51
CA LEU A 113 -1.13 1.67 13.08
C LEU A 113 -0.37 2.74 12.26
N LEU A 114 0.34 3.65 12.94
CA LEU A 114 1.24 4.59 12.29
C LEU A 114 2.56 3.91 11.94
N GLN A 115 3.26 4.46 10.93
CA GLN A 115 4.60 4.01 10.51
C GLN A 115 5.72 4.48 11.46
N THR A 116 5.37 5.18 12.54
CA THR A 116 6.32 5.67 13.55
C THR A 116 6.00 5.04 14.89
N GLU A 117 6.99 4.97 15.76
CA GLU A 117 6.73 4.75 17.18
C GLU A 117 5.94 5.93 17.76
N ILE A 118 5.05 5.61 18.69
CA ILE A 118 4.29 6.60 19.45
C ILE A 118 4.47 6.35 20.94
N GLN A 119 4.37 7.41 21.72
CA GLN A 119 4.16 7.32 23.15
C GLN A 119 2.72 7.71 23.45
N VAL A 120 2.03 6.91 24.25
CA VAL A 120 0.66 7.18 24.67
C VAL A 120 0.63 7.32 26.17
N LEU A 121 0.02 8.40 26.64
CA LEU A 121 -0.22 8.69 28.05
C LEU A 121 -1.73 8.81 28.28
N LEU A 122 -2.23 8.05 29.26
CA LEU A 122 -3.60 8.10 29.74
C LEU A 122 -3.58 8.78 31.11
N THR A 123 -4.29 9.91 31.23
CA THR A 123 -4.33 10.68 32.48
C THR A 123 -5.75 11.07 32.84
N ASP A 124 -6.04 11.07 34.14
CA ASP A 124 -7.26 11.60 34.75
C ASP A 124 -7.08 13.04 35.27
N MET A 125 -5.83 13.50 35.41
CA MET A 125 -5.45 14.84 35.86
C MET A 125 -5.28 15.82 34.69
N ASP A 126 -5.24 17.11 35.00
CA ASP A 126 -4.89 18.15 34.03
C ASP A 126 -3.39 18.00 33.66
N PRO A 127 -2.96 18.16 32.38
CA PRO A 127 -1.60 17.83 31.95
C PRO A 127 -0.50 18.58 32.72
N CYS A 128 -0.80 19.78 33.24
CA CYS A 128 0.13 20.57 34.05
C CYS A 128 0.39 19.97 35.44
N ALA A 129 -0.49 19.10 35.95
CA ALA A 129 -0.36 18.44 37.25
C ALA A 129 0.33 17.06 37.16
N ALA A 130 0.57 16.55 35.96
CA ALA A 130 1.16 15.22 35.72
C ALA A 130 2.71 15.20 35.73
N ILE A 131 3.35 16.36 35.93
CA ILE A 131 4.81 16.48 35.96
C ILE A 131 5.30 16.03 37.35
N GLY A 132 5.63 14.75 37.49
CA GLY A 132 6.33 14.21 38.67
C GLY A 132 5.82 12.89 39.25
N SER A 133 4.70 12.34 38.77
CA SER A 133 4.24 11.00 39.17
C SER A 133 4.77 9.93 38.22
N GLU A 134 5.33 8.84 38.74
CA GLU A 134 5.62 7.66 37.92
C GLU A 134 4.33 7.15 37.27
N ASN A 135 4.29 7.19 35.94
CA ASN A 135 3.17 6.73 35.13
C ASN A 135 3.18 5.19 35.03
N VAL A 136 2.79 4.52 36.12
CA VAL A 136 2.78 3.07 36.18
C VAL A 136 1.52 2.53 35.50
N GLY A 137 1.68 1.88 34.35
CA GLY A 137 0.60 1.16 33.65
C GLY A 137 -0.38 2.03 32.85
N ASN A 138 -0.26 3.35 32.91
CA ASN A 138 -1.06 4.32 32.16
C ASN A 138 -0.27 5.02 31.03
N GLN A 139 1.02 4.73 30.89
CA GLN A 139 1.88 5.23 29.82
C GLN A 139 2.64 4.08 29.16
N ALA A 140 2.79 4.13 27.83
CA ALA A 140 3.64 3.21 27.11
C ALA A 140 4.19 3.82 25.82
N THR A 141 5.37 3.35 25.44
CA THR A 141 5.93 3.55 24.10
C THR A 141 5.56 2.33 23.24
N ILE A 142 4.92 2.58 22.10
CA ILE A 142 4.28 1.57 21.26
C ILE A 142 4.92 1.61 19.87
N PRO A 143 5.69 0.58 19.47
CA PRO A 143 6.25 0.48 18.13
C PRO A 143 5.17 0.42 17.04
N CYS A 144 5.56 0.69 15.80
CA CYS A 144 4.70 0.55 14.63
C CYS A 144 4.08 -0.87 14.57
N GLY A 145 2.77 -0.94 14.31
CA GLY A 145 2.02 -2.20 14.17
C GLY A 145 1.81 -2.97 15.48
N SER A 146 2.23 -2.42 16.62
CA SER A 146 2.14 -3.08 17.92
C SER A 146 0.92 -2.65 18.72
N THR A 147 0.62 -3.41 19.78
CA THR A 147 -0.51 -3.15 20.69
C THR A 147 -0.04 -3.17 22.13
N VAL A 148 -0.68 -2.40 22.99
CA VAL A 148 -0.41 -2.40 24.43
C VAL A 148 -1.70 -2.27 25.23
N ASP A 149 -1.71 -2.90 26.39
CA ASP A 149 -2.80 -2.82 27.37
C ASP A 149 -2.42 -1.80 28.45
N LEU A 150 -3.34 -0.87 28.73
CA LEU A 150 -3.17 0.22 29.68
C LEU A 150 -4.32 0.30 30.68
N TYR A 151 -3.98 0.81 31.86
CA TYR A 151 -4.81 0.84 33.06
C TYR A 151 -5.02 2.29 33.47
N ALA A 152 -6.23 2.81 33.26
CA ALA A 152 -6.58 4.19 33.52
C ALA A 152 -8.06 4.32 33.89
N ASN A 153 -8.41 5.35 34.65
CA ASN A 153 -9.78 5.57 35.08
C ASN A 153 -10.70 5.82 33.86
N PRO A 154 -11.62 4.91 33.53
CA PRO A 154 -12.41 5.04 32.31
C PRO A 154 -13.46 6.15 32.35
N ALA A 155 -13.75 6.72 33.53
CA ALA A 155 -14.73 7.80 33.68
C ALA A 155 -14.18 9.17 33.28
N THR A 156 -12.87 9.39 33.44
CA THR A 156 -12.21 10.70 33.29
C THR A 156 -10.99 10.68 32.37
N ILE A 157 -10.81 9.60 31.61
CA ILE A 157 -9.60 9.38 30.80
C ILE A 157 -9.41 10.47 29.73
N ARG A 158 -8.19 11.02 29.70
CA ARG A 158 -7.66 11.87 28.63
C ARG A 158 -6.53 11.14 27.92
N PHE A 159 -6.55 11.20 26.59
CA PHE A 159 -5.53 10.62 25.72
C PHE A 159 -4.56 11.72 25.30
N ILE A 160 -3.28 11.49 25.54
CA ILE A 160 -2.18 12.29 24.99
C ILE A 160 -1.31 11.34 24.18
N VAL A 161 -1.19 11.61 22.89
CA VAL A 161 -0.36 10.84 21.97
C VAL A 161 0.82 11.71 21.57
N THR A 162 2.01 11.14 21.60
CA THR A 162 3.26 11.81 21.22
C THR A 162 3.91 11.03 20.08
N LEU A 163 4.21 11.72 18.99
CA LEU A 163 5.04 11.17 17.91
C LEU A 163 6.50 11.28 18.35
N THR A 164 7.12 10.14 18.71
CA THR A 164 8.47 10.14 19.31
C THR A 164 9.52 10.68 18.33
N ALA A 165 9.39 10.33 17.05
CA ALA A 165 10.27 10.80 15.97
C ALA A 165 10.29 12.34 15.81
N PHE A 166 9.23 13.04 16.20
CA PHE A 166 9.11 14.49 16.07
C PHE A 166 9.08 15.23 17.41
N ASN A 167 9.18 14.48 18.52
CA ASN A 167 8.99 14.98 19.88
C ASN A 167 7.77 15.94 20.01
N SER A 168 6.65 15.54 19.39
CA SER A 168 5.44 16.36 19.33
C SER A 168 4.23 15.62 19.86
N SER A 169 3.56 16.25 20.83
CA SER A 169 2.35 15.72 21.45
C SER A 169 1.11 16.38 20.88
N CYS A 170 0.04 15.60 20.72
CA CYS A 170 -1.27 16.14 20.40
C CYS A 170 -1.86 16.88 21.59
N LYS A 171 -2.90 17.68 21.34
CA LYS A 171 -3.73 18.22 22.41
C LYS A 171 -4.43 17.06 23.15
N PRO A 172 -4.60 17.15 24.48
CA PRO A 172 -5.30 16.12 25.24
C PRO A 172 -6.72 15.92 24.73
N VAL A 173 -7.08 14.69 24.41
CA VAL A 173 -8.41 14.32 23.94
C VAL A 173 -9.21 13.72 25.09
N ASN A 174 -10.34 14.34 25.44
CA ASN A 174 -11.16 13.90 26.56
C ASN A 174 -12.24 12.89 26.12
N SER A 175 -12.33 11.78 26.86
CA SER A 175 -13.40 10.78 26.75
C SER A 175 -14.82 11.36 26.93
N GLY A 176 -15.00 12.43 27.70
CA GLY A 176 -16.27 13.14 27.84
C GLY A 176 -16.77 13.83 26.56
N ASP A 177 -15.88 14.21 25.63
CA ASP A 177 -16.30 14.80 24.35
C ASP A 177 -16.89 13.74 23.42
N TRP A 178 -16.47 12.49 23.58
CA TRP A 178 -17.06 11.34 22.91
C TRP A 178 -18.48 11.06 23.41
N VAL A 179 -18.70 11.13 24.73
CA VAL A 179 -20.04 11.00 25.35
C VAL A 179 -21.03 12.00 24.75
N LYS A 180 -20.58 13.25 24.51
CA LYS A 180 -21.37 14.30 23.86
C LYS A 180 -21.57 14.05 22.36
N LYS A 181 -20.55 13.62 21.63
CA LYS A 181 -20.64 13.31 20.19
C LYS A 181 -21.57 12.12 19.90
N LEU A 182 -21.52 11.07 20.73
CA LEU A 182 -22.44 9.94 20.66
C LEU A 182 -23.88 10.34 20.97
N GLN A 183 -24.11 11.20 21.97
CA GLN A 183 -25.45 11.71 22.30
C GLN A 183 -26.12 12.46 21.15
N LYS A 184 -25.34 13.06 20.26
CA LYS A 184 -25.84 13.82 19.11
C LYS A 184 -26.20 12.93 17.90
N ARG A 185 -25.73 11.68 17.86
CA ARG A 185 -26.03 10.75 16.76
C ARG A 185 -27.17 9.82 17.18
N LYS A 186 -28.22 9.74 16.35
CA LYS A 186 -29.39 8.87 16.57
C LYS A 186 -29.13 7.40 16.22
N ASP A 187 -28.08 7.13 15.44
CA ASP A 187 -27.79 5.80 14.89
C ASP A 187 -26.82 4.97 15.72
N ASP A 188 -26.83 3.68 15.43
CA ASP A 188 -26.02 2.63 16.02
C ASP A 188 -24.54 2.73 15.62
N VAL A 189 -23.82 3.73 16.16
CA VAL A 189 -22.41 3.97 15.84
C VAL A 189 -21.50 2.98 16.59
N HIS A 190 -20.73 2.17 15.85
CA HIS A 190 -19.81 1.16 16.40
C HIS A 190 -18.42 1.71 16.78
N TYR A 191 -18.07 2.91 16.32
CA TYR A 191 -16.78 3.55 16.58
C TYR A 191 -16.88 5.08 16.45
N LEU A 192 -15.97 5.83 17.08
CA LEU A 192 -15.82 7.26 16.82
C LEU A 192 -14.37 7.57 16.47
N ASP A 193 -14.18 8.35 15.41
CA ASP A 193 -12.90 8.93 15.05
C ASP A 193 -12.76 10.34 15.63
N ILE A 194 -11.58 10.62 16.18
CA ILE A 194 -11.18 11.93 16.68
C ILE A 194 -9.87 12.31 16.01
N ASP A 195 -9.83 13.50 15.41
CA ASP A 195 -8.62 14.01 14.78
C ASP A 195 -7.59 14.40 15.84
N LEU A 196 -6.36 13.93 15.64
CA LEU A 196 -5.18 14.26 16.41
C LEU A 196 -4.34 15.22 15.58
N ASP A 197 -4.10 16.40 16.13
CA ASP A 197 -3.25 17.43 15.55
C ASP A 197 -1.90 17.48 16.28
N PHE A 198 -0.80 17.44 15.52
CA PHE A 198 0.57 17.53 16.02
C PHE A 198 1.31 18.70 15.35
N CYS A 199 2.24 19.30 16.10
CA CYS A 199 3.06 20.43 15.64
C CYS A 199 2.23 21.62 15.10
N GLY A 200 1.05 21.89 15.65
CA GLY A 200 0.22 23.04 15.25
C GLY A 200 -0.36 22.93 13.83
N GLY A 201 -0.69 21.72 13.41
CA GLY A 201 -1.30 21.43 12.13
C GLY A 201 -0.31 20.93 11.07
N LYS A 202 0.87 20.46 11.47
CA LYS A 202 1.86 19.93 10.52
C LYS A 202 1.65 18.45 10.24
N TYR A 203 1.27 17.68 11.27
CA TYR A 203 0.97 16.26 11.13
C TYR A 203 -0.38 15.95 11.74
N PHE A 204 -1.06 14.95 11.16
CA PHE A 204 -2.40 14.55 11.56
C PHE A 204 -2.47 13.04 11.66
N ALA A 205 -3.22 12.58 12.65
CA ALA A 205 -3.67 11.19 12.75
C ALA A 205 -5.12 11.19 13.21
N SER A 206 -5.75 10.03 13.18
CA SER A 206 -7.06 9.80 13.75
C SER A 206 -6.96 8.78 14.87
N LEU A 207 -7.68 9.04 15.95
CA LEU A 207 -7.87 8.14 17.07
C LEU A 207 -9.29 7.56 16.96
N ARG A 208 -9.38 6.27 16.64
CA ARG A 208 -10.64 5.52 16.64
C ARG A 208 -10.89 4.90 17.99
N LEU A 209 -11.96 5.30 18.65
CA LEU A 209 -12.50 4.65 19.84
C LEU A 209 -13.54 3.62 19.43
N SER A 210 -13.37 2.38 19.88
CA SER A 210 -14.32 1.29 19.64
C SER A 210 -14.39 0.35 20.84
N ARG A 211 -15.41 -0.53 20.85
CA ARG A 211 -15.59 -1.52 21.92
C ARG A 211 -14.99 -2.85 21.49
N GLY A 212 -13.98 -3.32 22.22
CA GLY A 212 -13.34 -4.60 21.97
C GLY A 212 -14.09 -5.82 22.50
N HIS A 213 -13.47 -6.98 22.31
CA HIS A 213 -13.91 -8.25 22.89
C HIS A 213 -13.85 -8.20 24.43
N ARG A 214 -14.87 -8.73 25.14
CA ARG A 214 -15.05 -8.60 26.62
C ARG A 214 -15.05 -7.14 27.12
N GLY A 215 -15.24 -6.23 26.18
CA GLY A 215 -14.52 -4.96 26.03
C GLY A 215 -14.14 -4.09 27.21
N VAL A 216 -12.89 -4.30 27.54
CA VAL A 216 -11.82 -3.42 27.09
C VAL A 216 -12.22 -2.38 26.01
N LEU A 217 -11.87 -1.12 26.25
CA LEU A 217 -11.94 -0.04 25.27
C LEU A 217 -10.79 -0.19 24.27
N GLU A 218 -11.09 -0.29 22.97
CA GLU A 218 -10.08 -0.40 21.93
C GLU A 218 -9.84 0.96 21.27
N VAL A 219 -8.58 1.35 21.19
CA VAL A 219 -8.13 2.63 20.65
C VAL A 219 -7.17 2.34 19.51
N ALA A 220 -7.53 2.69 18.28
CA ALA A 220 -6.61 2.60 17.15
C ALA A 220 -6.15 3.99 16.74
N ILE A 221 -4.83 4.17 16.64
CA ILE A 221 -4.21 5.41 16.16
C ILE A 221 -3.69 5.14 14.75
N PHE A 222 -4.23 5.84 13.76
CA PHE A 222 -4.02 5.55 12.34
C PHE A 222 -4.08 6.82 11.48
N THR A 223 -3.68 6.73 10.22
CA THR A 223 -3.96 7.75 9.20
C THR A 223 -4.94 7.19 8.18
N SER A 224 -5.80 8.03 7.61
CA SER A 224 -6.74 7.63 6.57
C SER A 224 -6.02 7.12 5.31
N TYR A 225 -4.84 7.65 5.04
CA TYR A 225 -4.00 7.26 3.92
C TYR A 225 -2.57 6.96 4.40
N ALA A 226 -1.99 5.90 3.85
CA ALA A 226 -0.57 5.62 3.94
C ALA A 226 0.02 5.67 2.54
N LEU A 227 1.13 6.39 2.36
CA LEU A 227 1.82 6.46 1.09
C LEU A 227 2.94 5.43 1.04
N LYS A 228 2.96 4.61 -0.01
CA LYS A 228 4.01 3.64 -0.29
C LYS A 228 4.68 3.99 -1.61
N ASN A 229 5.95 4.38 -1.55
CA ASN A 229 6.76 4.55 -2.74
C ASN A 229 7.44 3.21 -3.06
N GLU A 230 7.03 2.55 -4.14
CA GLU A 230 7.69 1.34 -4.66
C GLU A 230 8.46 1.63 -5.95
N SER A 231 8.64 2.91 -6.29
CA SER A 231 9.61 3.32 -7.31
C SER A 231 11.01 3.42 -6.72
N ASP A 232 12.01 3.33 -7.60
CA ASP A 232 13.42 3.59 -7.31
C ASP A 232 13.74 5.10 -7.18
N ILE A 233 12.72 5.96 -7.37
CA ILE A 233 12.87 7.40 -7.44
C ILE A 233 12.48 8.03 -6.10
N PRO A 234 13.37 8.79 -5.44
CA PRO A 234 13.03 9.46 -4.19
C PRO A 234 12.06 10.63 -4.44
N LEU A 235 10.96 10.63 -3.69
CA LEU A 235 9.90 11.63 -3.80
C LEU A 235 9.79 12.45 -2.52
N PHE A 236 9.65 13.77 -2.68
CA PHE A 236 9.17 14.65 -1.62
C PHE A 236 7.66 14.77 -1.65
N CYS A 237 7.06 14.57 -0.47
CA CYS A 237 5.63 14.62 -0.27
C CYS A 237 5.32 15.69 0.77
N PHE A 238 4.45 16.64 0.46
CA PHE A 238 4.05 17.67 1.41
C PHE A 238 2.60 18.08 1.23
N ALA A 239 2.00 18.54 2.33
CA ALA A 239 0.68 19.11 2.28
C ALA A 239 0.72 20.41 1.45
N PRO A 240 -0.30 20.70 0.63
CA PRO A 240 -0.41 22.02 0.01
C PRO A 240 -0.42 23.09 1.13
N ASN A 241 0.22 24.25 0.91
CA ASN A 241 0.46 25.35 1.87
C ASN A 241 -0.80 25.98 2.53
N GLN A 242 -1.96 25.34 2.45
CA GLN A 242 -3.18 25.73 3.13
C GLN A 242 -3.32 24.90 4.41
N LYS A 243 -3.76 25.56 5.50
CA LYS A 243 -4.20 24.85 6.70
C LYS A 243 -5.10 23.70 6.27
N PRO A 244 -4.83 22.45 6.67
CA PRO A 244 -5.70 21.34 6.36
C PRO A 244 -6.97 21.54 7.17
N PHE A 245 -7.91 22.27 6.58
CA PHE A 245 -9.30 22.16 6.95
C PHE A 245 -9.71 20.73 6.62
N SER A 246 -10.43 20.11 7.55
CA SER A 246 -11.06 18.81 7.36
C SER A 246 -11.72 18.74 5.97
N GLY A 247 -11.13 17.97 5.05
CA GLY A 247 -11.69 17.75 3.72
C GLY A 247 -10.82 18.12 2.51
N ASN A 248 -9.56 18.53 2.66
CA ASN A 248 -8.67 18.69 1.50
C ASN A 248 -7.69 17.51 1.41
N ASN A 249 -8.12 16.40 0.79
CA ASN A 249 -7.31 15.20 0.62
C ASN A 249 -6.39 15.34 -0.60
N LYS A 250 -5.55 16.38 -0.62
CA LYS A 250 -4.62 16.66 -1.72
C LYS A 250 -3.19 16.57 -1.25
N LEU A 251 -2.35 15.92 -2.05
CA LEU A 251 -0.94 15.70 -1.78
C LEU A 251 -0.09 16.35 -2.87
N ARG A 252 0.91 17.16 -2.49
CA ARG A 252 1.91 17.62 -3.44
C ARG A 252 3.08 16.65 -3.49
N LEU A 253 3.47 16.28 -4.70
CA LEU A 253 4.57 15.40 -5.00
C LEU A 253 5.61 16.15 -5.83
N LYS A 254 6.88 15.98 -5.47
CA LYS A 254 8.03 16.55 -6.18
C LYS A 254 9.16 15.51 -6.19
N LEU A 255 10.01 15.51 -7.21
CA LEU A 255 11.26 14.75 -7.15
C LEU A 255 12.21 15.42 -6.14
N LEU A 256 13.11 14.63 -5.55
CA LEU A 256 14.16 15.15 -4.64
C LEU A 256 15.08 16.19 -5.33
N GLU A 257 15.12 16.22 -6.66
CA GLU A 257 15.98 17.09 -7.46
C GLU A 257 15.48 18.56 -7.49
N GLU A 258 16.42 19.51 -7.36
CA GLU A 258 16.12 20.95 -7.14
C GLU A 258 15.28 21.61 -8.26
N LYS A 259 15.45 21.17 -9.51
CA LYS A 259 14.77 21.72 -10.70
C LYS A 259 13.65 20.83 -11.24
N SER A 260 13.00 20.09 -10.36
CA SER A 260 11.88 19.23 -10.73
C SER A 260 10.53 19.94 -10.68
N SER A 261 9.60 19.50 -11.53
CA SER A 261 8.20 19.91 -11.49
C SER A 261 7.49 19.32 -10.28
N GLU A 262 6.38 19.95 -9.92
CA GLU A 262 5.51 19.51 -8.82
C GLU A 262 4.16 19.07 -9.39
N VAL A 263 3.61 17.99 -8.85
CA VAL A 263 2.27 17.50 -9.18
C VAL A 263 1.39 17.53 -7.94
N LEU A 264 0.15 17.99 -8.12
CA LEU A 264 -0.89 17.91 -7.10
C LEU A 264 -1.75 16.67 -7.35
N LEU A 265 -1.70 15.73 -6.42
CA LEU A 265 -2.50 14.52 -6.42
C LEU A 265 -3.76 14.72 -5.58
N ASP A 266 -4.93 14.54 -6.18
CA ASP A 266 -6.21 14.55 -5.48
C ASP A 266 -6.59 13.12 -5.08
N LEU A 267 -6.53 12.82 -3.78
CA LEU A 267 -6.71 11.47 -3.26
C LEU A 267 -8.16 10.99 -3.37
N ASP A 268 -9.13 11.92 -3.46
CA ASP A 268 -10.55 11.60 -3.61
C ASP A 268 -10.91 11.29 -5.07
N ALA A 269 -10.05 11.67 -6.02
CA ALA A 269 -10.23 11.43 -7.45
C ALA A 269 -9.39 10.25 -7.99
N LEU A 270 -8.69 9.52 -7.12
CA LEU A 270 -7.88 8.38 -7.54
C LEU A 270 -8.76 7.26 -8.11
N SER A 271 -8.33 6.74 -9.26
CA SER A 271 -8.90 5.57 -9.91
C SER A 271 -7.76 4.61 -10.28
N GLY A 272 -8.08 3.38 -10.69
CA GLY A 272 -7.07 2.31 -10.87
C GLY A 272 -5.95 2.60 -11.89
N LEU A 273 -6.10 3.65 -12.71
CA LEU A 273 -5.19 4.01 -13.81
C LEU A 273 -4.60 5.43 -13.66
N THR A 274 -4.59 6.00 -12.46
CA THR A 274 -4.02 7.34 -12.28
C THR A 274 -2.53 7.35 -12.60
N GLU A 275 -2.12 8.19 -13.55
CA GLU A 275 -0.71 8.42 -13.90
C GLU A 275 -0.31 9.84 -13.50
N ILE A 276 0.90 10.00 -12.96
CA ILE A 276 1.53 11.29 -12.71
C ILE A 276 2.85 11.41 -13.47
N SER A 277 3.18 12.63 -13.88
CA SER A 277 4.39 12.95 -14.64
C SER A 277 5.18 14.02 -13.90
N LEU A 278 6.42 13.70 -13.52
CA LEU A 278 7.34 14.65 -12.90
C LEU A 278 8.49 14.91 -13.87
N GLU A 279 8.69 16.18 -14.23
CA GLU A 279 9.71 16.61 -15.19
C GLU A 279 10.91 17.19 -14.46
N VAL A 280 12.12 16.95 -14.96
CA VAL A 280 13.34 17.64 -14.53
C VAL A 280 14.02 18.23 -15.75
N GLU A 281 14.33 19.52 -15.68
CA GLU A 281 15.08 20.19 -16.75
C GLU A 281 16.59 19.97 -16.57
N GLU A 282 17.22 19.33 -17.56
CA GLU A 282 18.66 19.16 -17.59
C GLU A 282 19.36 20.41 -18.16
N ARG A 283 20.65 20.57 -17.84
CA ARG A 283 21.47 21.67 -18.37
C ARG A 283 21.67 21.60 -19.89
N SER A 284 21.45 20.43 -20.48
CA SER A 284 21.55 20.11 -21.91
C SER A 284 20.36 20.63 -22.73
N GLY A 285 19.29 21.13 -22.08
CA GLY A 285 18.04 21.54 -22.75
C GLY A 285 17.06 20.38 -22.96
N PHE A 286 17.44 19.15 -22.61
CA PHE A 286 16.52 18.02 -22.51
C PHE A 286 15.75 18.06 -21.19
N LYS A 287 14.54 17.52 -21.22
CA LYS A 287 13.73 17.25 -20.03
C LYS A 287 13.67 15.77 -19.78
N TYR A 288 13.99 15.40 -18.56
CA TYR A 288 13.74 14.07 -18.03
C TYR A 288 12.32 13.99 -17.49
N ILE A 289 11.59 12.91 -17.77
CA ILE A 289 10.21 12.70 -17.32
C ILE A 289 10.11 11.37 -16.58
N ALA A 290 9.89 11.44 -15.27
CA ALA A 290 9.48 10.31 -14.45
C ALA A 290 7.96 10.12 -14.56
N LYS A 291 7.56 9.01 -15.16
CA LYS A 291 6.15 8.60 -15.24
C LYS A 291 5.87 7.56 -14.16
N LEU A 292 4.92 7.87 -13.28
CA LEU A 292 4.57 7.02 -12.14
C LEU A 292 3.08 6.65 -12.20
N GLY A 293 2.79 5.37 -11.99
CA GLY A 293 1.46 4.88 -11.76
C GLY A 293 1.09 5.05 -10.29
N VAL A 294 -0.16 5.43 -10.03
CA VAL A 294 -0.72 5.62 -8.69
C VAL A 294 -1.94 4.73 -8.55
N SER A 295 -1.92 3.85 -7.55
CA SER A 295 -3.04 2.98 -7.21
C SER A 295 -3.51 3.22 -5.78
N LEU A 296 -4.80 2.98 -5.56
CA LEU A 296 -5.43 3.03 -4.25
C LEU A 296 -5.88 1.61 -3.87
N GLY A 297 -5.43 1.14 -2.71
CA GLY A 297 -5.77 -0.18 -2.19
C GLY A 297 -6.24 -0.13 -0.74
N PRO A 298 -6.91 -1.17 -0.24
CA PRO A 298 -7.26 -1.28 1.17
C PRO A 298 -6.01 -1.50 2.02
N PHE A 299 -5.90 -0.80 3.17
CA PHE A 299 -4.87 -1.12 4.15
C PHE A 299 -5.33 -2.29 5.03
N THR A 300 -4.65 -3.43 4.93
CA THR A 300 -4.98 -4.62 5.73
C THR A 300 -4.38 -4.50 7.13
N SER A 301 -5.24 -4.36 8.15
CA SER A 301 -4.83 -4.33 9.55
C SER A 301 -5.71 -5.28 10.39
N LYS A 302 -5.18 -5.78 11.51
CA LYS A 302 -5.95 -6.62 12.45
C LYS A 302 -7.15 -5.89 13.06
N VAL A 303 -7.12 -4.55 13.05
CA VAL A 303 -8.22 -3.69 13.51
C VAL A 303 -8.99 -3.16 12.31
N ASN A 304 -10.32 -3.17 12.39
CA ASN A 304 -11.18 -2.67 11.32
C ASN A 304 -11.16 -1.12 11.26
N VAL A 305 -10.12 -0.58 10.63
CA VAL A 305 -9.96 0.85 10.34
C VAL A 305 -10.15 1.11 8.85
N SER A 306 -10.78 2.24 8.51
CA SER A 306 -10.99 2.65 7.12
C SER A 306 -9.74 3.35 6.58
N SER A 307 -8.59 2.67 6.64
CA SER A 307 -7.31 3.18 6.12
C SER A 307 -7.06 2.63 4.71
N GLN A 308 -6.47 3.45 3.86
CA GLN A 308 -6.16 3.12 2.47
C GLN A 308 -4.67 3.28 2.23
N ILE A 309 -4.11 2.43 1.38
CA ILE A 309 -2.73 2.53 0.93
C ILE A 309 -2.68 3.09 -0.49
N ILE A 310 -1.89 4.14 -0.67
CA ILE A 310 -1.61 4.72 -1.98
C ILE A 310 -0.23 4.22 -2.39
N SER A 311 -0.18 3.42 -3.46
CA SER A 311 1.08 2.89 -3.97
C SER A 311 1.50 3.68 -5.20
N ILE A 312 2.70 4.25 -5.14
CA ILE A 312 3.35 4.94 -6.26
C ILE A 312 4.41 4.00 -6.84
N ILE A 313 4.26 3.64 -8.10
CA ILE A 313 5.09 2.66 -8.80
C ILE A 313 5.55 3.22 -10.16
N PRO A 314 6.65 2.74 -10.75
CA PRO A 314 7.04 3.16 -12.10
C PRO A 314 5.95 2.81 -13.12
N ARG A 315 5.56 3.76 -13.99
CA ARG A 315 4.49 3.53 -14.98
C ARG A 315 4.95 2.67 -16.14
N TYR A 316 6.16 2.87 -16.65
CA TYR A 316 6.70 2.13 -17.79
C TYR A 316 7.89 1.30 -17.35
N VAL A 317 7.82 0.00 -17.61
CA VAL A 317 8.84 -0.96 -17.19
C VAL A 317 9.14 -1.91 -18.32
N VAL A 318 10.41 -2.20 -18.58
CA VAL A 318 10.82 -3.26 -19.51
C VAL A 318 11.24 -4.47 -18.70
N PHE A 319 10.71 -5.62 -19.07
CA PHE A 319 11.14 -6.92 -18.56
C PHE A 319 11.82 -7.70 -19.68
N ASN A 320 13.10 -7.99 -19.51
CA ASN A 320 13.84 -8.84 -20.43
C ASN A 320 13.63 -10.32 -20.04
N GLU A 321 12.73 -11.00 -20.72
CA GLU A 321 12.47 -12.44 -20.53
C GLU A 321 13.49 -13.33 -21.24
N SER A 322 14.41 -12.75 -22.00
CA SER A 322 15.40 -13.50 -22.77
C SER A 322 16.57 -13.97 -21.91
N GLU A 323 17.31 -14.95 -22.39
CA GLU A 323 18.56 -15.42 -21.75
C GLU A 323 19.76 -14.48 -22.02
N GLU A 324 19.65 -13.61 -23.02
CA GLU A 324 20.69 -12.65 -23.39
C GLU A 324 20.38 -11.25 -22.84
N ALA A 325 21.43 -10.47 -22.59
CA ALA A 325 21.28 -9.05 -22.25
C ALA A 325 20.84 -8.24 -23.48
N ILE A 326 20.04 -7.21 -23.22
CA ILE A 326 19.56 -6.27 -24.23
C ILE A 326 19.92 -4.86 -23.83
N VAL A 327 20.05 -4.00 -24.82
CA VAL A 327 20.20 -2.56 -24.67
C VAL A 327 18.92 -1.91 -25.20
N VAL A 328 18.29 -1.08 -24.38
CA VAL A 328 17.08 -0.36 -24.72
C VAL A 328 17.41 1.11 -24.88
N ARG A 329 16.98 1.72 -25.99
CA ARG A 329 17.16 3.17 -26.24
C ARG A 329 15.85 3.83 -26.61
N GLN A 330 15.70 5.09 -26.23
CA GLN A 330 14.62 5.94 -26.73
C GLN A 330 15.08 6.62 -28.00
N CYS A 331 14.31 6.46 -29.08
CA CYS A 331 14.58 7.11 -30.35
C CYS A 331 14.32 8.63 -30.22
N TYR A 332 15.03 9.45 -31.02
CA TYR A 332 15.00 10.93 -31.02
C TYR A 332 15.80 11.68 -29.94
N SER A 333 16.60 10.99 -29.12
CA SER A 333 17.60 11.63 -28.25
C SER A 333 18.97 11.65 -28.95
N GLU A 334 19.61 12.81 -29.07
CA GLU A 334 20.83 13.02 -29.91
C GLU A 334 22.11 12.34 -29.38
N ASP A 335 22.15 11.85 -28.13
CA ASP A 335 23.32 11.16 -27.61
C ASP A 335 23.20 9.65 -27.76
N ASP A 336 23.97 9.10 -28.71
CA ASP A 336 24.03 7.67 -29.02
C ASP A 336 24.39 6.79 -27.80
N MET A 337 24.98 7.36 -26.73
CA MET A 337 25.37 6.60 -25.54
C MET A 337 24.60 7.00 -24.26
N GLU A 338 24.10 8.24 -24.15
CA GLU A 338 23.60 8.78 -22.88
C GLU A 338 22.13 8.39 -22.58
N GLY A 339 21.45 7.68 -23.50
CA GLY A 339 20.08 7.18 -23.35
C GLY A 339 19.94 5.66 -23.45
N MET A 340 21.06 4.92 -23.50
CA MET A 340 21.06 3.46 -23.58
C MET A 340 20.96 2.84 -22.18
N VAL A 341 19.99 1.95 -22.01
CA VAL A 341 19.76 1.19 -20.78
C VAL A 341 20.06 -0.27 -21.04
N ALA A 342 21.15 -0.78 -20.48
CA ALA A 342 21.45 -2.20 -20.50
C ALA A 342 20.54 -2.94 -19.50
N ILE A 343 19.86 -3.98 -19.97
CA ILE A 343 18.94 -4.82 -19.21
C ILE A 343 19.43 -6.26 -19.31
N SER A 344 19.85 -6.80 -18.17
CA SER A 344 20.35 -8.16 -18.06
C SER A 344 19.23 -9.18 -18.31
N SER A 345 19.61 -10.44 -18.52
CA SER A 345 18.65 -11.54 -18.61
C SER A 345 17.77 -11.62 -17.36
N LYS A 346 16.47 -11.86 -17.56
CA LYS A 346 15.43 -11.94 -16.52
C LYS A 346 15.35 -10.70 -15.63
N GLN A 347 15.81 -9.54 -16.11
CA GLN A 347 15.80 -8.30 -15.34
C GLN A 347 14.62 -7.41 -15.75
N LYS A 348 14.00 -6.77 -14.75
CA LYS A 348 12.94 -5.77 -14.90
C LYS A 348 13.50 -4.39 -14.54
N ILE A 349 13.40 -3.42 -15.45
CA ILE A 349 13.93 -2.06 -15.26
C ILE A 349 12.86 -1.02 -15.60
N ALA A 350 12.71 -0.02 -14.72
CA ALA A 350 11.87 1.14 -14.96
C ALA A 350 12.45 2.02 -16.06
N LEU A 351 11.62 2.36 -17.05
CA LEU A 351 12.02 3.26 -18.12
C LEU A 351 11.83 4.71 -17.71
N LYS A 352 12.85 5.50 -18.02
CA LYS A 352 12.90 6.92 -17.72
C LYS A 352 12.78 7.70 -19.02
N LEU A 353 11.70 8.45 -19.21
CA LEU A 353 11.43 9.10 -20.50
C LEU A 353 12.24 10.40 -20.66
N ARG A 354 12.66 10.72 -21.88
CA ARG A 354 13.28 12.00 -22.24
C ARG A 354 12.42 12.74 -23.27
N SER A 355 12.35 14.05 -23.14
CA SER A 355 11.67 14.95 -24.06
C SER A 355 12.56 16.14 -24.39
N GLY A 356 12.75 16.42 -25.68
CA GLY A 356 13.53 17.55 -26.17
C GLY A 356 13.35 17.69 -27.68
N THR A 357 13.25 18.92 -28.17
CA THR A 357 13.13 19.20 -29.60
C THR A 357 14.50 19.53 -30.18
N ASN A 358 15.20 18.54 -30.74
CA ASN A 358 16.26 18.82 -31.71
C ASN A 358 15.97 18.08 -33.02
N ARG A 359 15.95 18.86 -34.12
CA ARG A 359 15.74 18.37 -35.48
C ARG A 359 17.09 18.02 -36.09
N ARG A 360 17.40 16.74 -36.22
CA ARG A 360 18.37 16.22 -37.21
C ARG A 360 17.76 15.18 -38.13
N GLU A 361 18.47 14.94 -39.24
CA GLU A 361 17.97 14.30 -40.45
C GLU A 361 17.47 12.87 -40.25
N ILE A 362 16.33 12.65 -40.89
CA ILE A 362 15.42 11.52 -40.74
C ILE A 362 16.04 10.30 -41.40
N SER A 363 16.46 9.29 -40.63
CA SER A 363 16.81 7.97 -41.18
C SER A 363 15.60 7.32 -41.89
N GLY A 364 15.81 6.37 -42.80
CA GLY A 364 14.73 5.72 -43.58
C GLY A 364 13.61 5.13 -42.70
N PHE A 365 13.98 4.58 -41.54
CA PHE A 365 13.08 4.07 -40.51
C PHE A 365 12.22 5.18 -39.87
N GLU A 366 12.76 6.39 -39.67
CA GLU A 366 12.00 7.50 -39.10
C GLU A 366 10.93 8.06 -40.05
N LYS A 367 11.05 7.85 -41.37
CA LYS A 367 9.96 8.17 -42.32
C LYS A 367 8.78 7.20 -42.18
N LEU A 368 9.05 5.92 -41.91
CA LEU A 368 8.02 4.91 -41.62
C LEU A 368 7.27 5.31 -40.34
N VAL A 369 8.01 5.61 -39.26
CA VAL A 369 7.44 6.03 -37.98
C VAL A 369 6.61 7.33 -38.11
N LYS A 370 7.09 8.31 -38.88
CA LYS A 370 6.33 9.55 -39.16
C LYS A 370 5.04 9.32 -39.93
N LYS A 371 4.98 8.33 -40.82
CA LYS A 371 3.78 8.01 -41.62
C LYS A 371 2.64 7.47 -40.75
N HIS A 372 2.97 6.85 -39.61
CA HIS A 372 2.01 6.31 -38.63
C HIS A 372 1.76 7.26 -37.44
N ARG A 373 2.26 8.50 -37.48
CA ARG A 373 2.05 9.49 -36.41
C ARG A 373 0.63 10.04 -36.46
N ASN A 374 -0.13 9.88 -35.38
CA ASN A 374 -1.33 10.67 -35.14
C ASN A 374 -0.94 12.10 -34.75
N ALA A 375 -1.51 13.09 -35.43
CA ALA A 375 -1.16 14.52 -35.28
C ALA A 375 -1.50 15.13 -33.90
N HIS A 376 -2.11 14.36 -33.00
CA HIS A 376 -2.64 14.85 -31.72
C HIS A 376 -1.83 14.42 -30.48
N ASP A 377 -0.79 13.59 -30.64
CA ASP A 377 -0.02 13.04 -29.53
C ASP A 377 1.48 13.30 -29.69
N ASP A 378 1.95 14.36 -29.02
CA ASP A 378 3.36 14.75 -29.00
C ASP A 378 4.20 13.96 -27.97
N SER A 379 3.60 12.95 -27.32
CA SER A 379 4.22 12.24 -26.18
C SER A 379 4.68 10.80 -26.44
N LEU A 380 4.55 10.30 -27.68
CA LEU A 380 4.94 8.92 -28.01
C LEU A 380 6.46 8.76 -28.00
N ALA A 381 6.99 8.19 -26.91
CA ALA A 381 8.36 7.72 -26.83
C ALA A 381 8.48 6.39 -27.61
N PHE A 382 9.32 6.39 -28.65
CA PHE A 382 9.64 5.18 -29.39
C PHE A 382 10.81 4.48 -28.71
N ILE A 383 10.63 3.21 -28.40
CA ILE A 383 11.63 2.39 -27.72
C ILE A 383 12.21 1.41 -28.72
N GLN A 384 13.53 1.40 -28.85
CA GLN A 384 14.26 0.43 -29.66
C GLN A 384 15.04 -0.52 -28.74
N PHE A 385 14.97 -1.80 -29.07
CA PHE A 385 15.70 -2.88 -28.42
C PHE A 385 16.89 -3.30 -29.29
N ARG A 386 18.01 -3.60 -28.66
CA ARG A 386 19.24 -4.01 -29.33
C ARG A 386 19.91 -5.15 -28.54
N PRO A 387 20.18 -6.31 -29.14
CA PRO A 387 20.97 -7.36 -28.50
C PRO A 387 22.41 -6.89 -28.26
N ASP A 388 22.99 -7.22 -27.10
CA ASP A 388 24.35 -6.80 -26.70
C ASP A 388 25.45 -7.28 -27.66
N LYS A 389 25.21 -8.37 -28.39
CA LYS A 389 26.16 -8.96 -29.36
C LYS A 389 26.19 -8.30 -30.74
N ALA A 390 25.30 -7.35 -31.04
CA ALA A 390 25.32 -6.63 -32.31
C ALA A 390 26.26 -5.41 -32.18
N GLY A 391 27.37 -5.39 -32.93
CA GLY A 391 28.38 -4.31 -32.90
C GLY A 391 27.84 -2.92 -33.26
N LEU A 392 28.53 -1.86 -32.79
CA LEU A 392 28.14 -0.43 -32.66
C LEU A 392 27.52 0.31 -33.87
N ASP A 393 27.26 -0.35 -35.00
CA ASP A 393 26.78 0.33 -36.21
C ASP A 393 25.25 0.26 -36.34
N CYS A 394 24.57 1.41 -36.29
CA CYS A 394 23.15 1.54 -36.58
C CYS A 394 22.89 2.02 -38.01
N HIS A 395 23.89 1.96 -38.88
CA HIS A 395 23.61 1.93 -40.29
C HIS A 395 23.00 0.58 -40.66
N VAL A 396 21.83 0.60 -41.29
CA VAL A 396 21.44 -0.46 -42.23
C VAL A 396 22.41 -0.36 -43.41
N THR A 397 23.68 -0.67 -43.17
CA THR A 397 24.65 -1.01 -44.19
C THR A 397 24.64 -2.52 -44.24
N SER A 398 24.15 -3.03 -45.38
CA SER A 398 24.13 -4.44 -45.75
C SER A 398 25.54 -5.02 -45.94
N GLN A 399 26.42 -4.88 -44.95
CA GLN A 399 27.78 -5.42 -44.97
C GLN A 399 28.15 -6.24 -43.73
N GLY A 400 27.22 -6.48 -42.80
CA GLY A 400 27.36 -7.50 -41.77
C GLY A 400 26.65 -8.80 -42.19
N ASN A 401 27.37 -9.92 -42.20
CA ASN A 401 26.88 -11.28 -42.48
C ASN A 401 25.86 -11.83 -41.44
N GLY A 402 25.13 -10.97 -40.72
CA GLY A 402 24.20 -11.35 -39.67
C GLY A 402 22.80 -11.60 -40.25
N SER A 403 22.26 -12.80 -40.02
CA SER A 403 20.84 -13.07 -40.28
C SER A 403 19.96 -12.18 -39.41
N PRO A 404 18.83 -11.64 -39.93
CA PRO A 404 17.88 -10.91 -39.10
C PRO A 404 17.38 -11.81 -37.96
N GLU A 405 17.41 -11.30 -36.73
CA GLU A 405 16.96 -12.02 -35.53
C GLU A 405 15.54 -11.59 -35.15
N PHE A 406 14.69 -12.56 -34.77
CA PHE A 406 13.33 -12.28 -34.33
C PHE A 406 13.26 -12.04 -32.82
N ALA A 407 12.45 -11.05 -32.43
CA ALA A 407 12.05 -10.82 -31.05
C ALA A 407 10.56 -10.48 -30.98
N ALA A 408 9.91 -10.94 -29.91
CA ALA A 408 8.54 -10.61 -29.57
C ALA A 408 8.52 -9.58 -28.44
N VAL A 409 7.69 -8.55 -28.58
CA VAL A 409 7.39 -7.59 -27.53
C VAL A 409 5.89 -7.56 -27.32
N HIS A 410 5.45 -7.75 -26.09
CA HIS A 410 4.05 -7.58 -25.71
C HIS A 410 3.94 -6.68 -24.48
N VAL A 411 2.84 -5.94 -24.40
CA VAL A 411 2.59 -4.97 -23.32
C VAL A 411 1.49 -5.52 -22.42
N VAL A 412 1.76 -5.61 -21.13
CA VAL A 412 0.82 -6.07 -20.11
C VAL A 412 0.64 -4.98 -19.07
N GLU A 413 -0.60 -4.73 -18.66
CA GLU A 413 -0.89 -3.85 -17.53
C GLU A 413 -0.94 -4.65 -16.23
N GLU A 414 0.03 -4.39 -15.35
CA GLU A 414 0.13 -4.95 -14.00
C GLU A 414 -0.18 -3.85 -12.97
N SER A 415 -1.39 -3.87 -12.40
CA SER A 415 -1.87 -2.85 -11.46
C SER A 415 -1.90 -1.45 -12.10
N SER A 416 -0.90 -0.59 -11.81
CA SER A 416 -0.74 0.73 -12.44
C SER A 416 0.58 0.84 -13.22
N THR A 417 1.23 -0.28 -13.54
CA THR A 417 2.43 -0.34 -14.37
C THR A 417 2.11 -0.99 -15.72
N LEU A 418 2.61 -0.40 -16.80
CA LEU A 418 2.69 -1.00 -18.12
C LEU A 418 4.06 -1.67 -18.27
N VAL A 419 4.05 -3.00 -18.36
CA VAL A 419 5.23 -3.83 -18.51
C VAL A 419 5.38 -4.22 -19.98
N LEU A 420 6.51 -3.85 -20.59
CA LEU A 420 6.92 -4.30 -21.90
C LEU A 420 7.76 -5.57 -21.71
N HIS A 421 7.17 -6.71 -22.03
CA HIS A 421 7.83 -8.00 -21.98
C HIS A 421 8.57 -8.22 -23.30
N PHE A 422 9.90 -8.14 -23.24
CA PHE A 422 10.79 -8.44 -24.35
C PHE A 422 11.21 -9.90 -24.29
N HIS A 423 10.93 -10.65 -25.34
CA HIS A 423 11.29 -12.05 -25.47
C HIS A 423 11.97 -12.32 -26.81
N LYS A 424 13.22 -12.79 -26.78
CA LYS A 424 13.93 -13.34 -27.93
C LYS A 424 13.81 -14.87 -27.87
N PRO A 425 12.88 -15.48 -28.62
CA PRO A 425 12.70 -16.92 -28.55
C PRO A 425 13.92 -17.63 -29.16
N PRO A 426 14.37 -18.75 -28.59
CA PRO A 426 15.49 -19.49 -29.14
C PRO A 426 15.07 -20.15 -30.48
N ASN A 427 15.71 -19.73 -31.58
CA ASN A 427 15.62 -20.35 -32.91
C ASN A 427 14.19 -20.65 -33.39
N VAL A 428 13.38 -19.61 -33.59
CA VAL A 428 12.10 -19.77 -34.29
C VAL A 428 12.34 -19.48 -35.76
N ASN A 429 12.04 -20.46 -36.63
CA ASN A 429 11.97 -20.20 -38.07
C ASN A 429 10.90 -19.12 -38.29
N LEU A 430 11.25 -18.04 -39.01
CA LEU A 430 10.27 -17.02 -39.35
C LEU A 430 9.10 -17.67 -40.12
N PRO A 431 7.87 -17.15 -39.96
CA PRO A 431 6.68 -17.80 -40.51
C PRO A 431 6.70 -17.95 -42.03
N TYR A 432 7.52 -17.16 -42.73
CA TYR A 432 7.64 -17.20 -44.19
C TYR A 432 9.09 -17.42 -44.60
N ARG A 433 9.30 -18.11 -45.71
CA ARG A 433 10.61 -18.31 -46.33
C ARG A 433 10.49 -18.12 -47.84
N ILE A 434 11.35 -17.29 -48.39
CA ILE A 434 11.45 -17.06 -49.84
C ILE A 434 12.63 -17.88 -50.35
N GLU A 435 12.38 -18.77 -51.30
CA GLU A 435 13.40 -19.62 -51.91
C GLU A 435 13.53 -19.30 -53.40
N ASN A 436 14.74 -18.92 -53.83
CA ASN A 436 15.05 -18.74 -55.24
C ASN A 436 15.62 -20.04 -55.82
N ILE A 437 14.73 -20.86 -56.38
CA ILE A 437 15.08 -22.10 -57.07
C ILE A 437 15.45 -21.89 -58.56
N LEU A 438 15.42 -20.65 -59.06
CA LEU A 438 15.75 -20.36 -60.45
C LEU A 438 17.26 -20.47 -60.66
N GLN A 439 17.68 -21.10 -61.76
CA GLN A 439 19.09 -21.17 -62.13
C GLN A 439 19.54 -19.86 -62.78
N GLN A 440 20.64 -19.30 -62.27
CA GLN A 440 21.32 -18.11 -62.81
C GLN A 440 20.46 -16.83 -62.87
N ALA A 441 19.35 -16.77 -62.13
CA ALA A 441 18.51 -15.59 -62.00
C ALA A 441 18.48 -15.09 -60.54
N PHE A 442 18.38 -13.78 -60.36
CA PHE A 442 18.08 -13.17 -59.06
C PHE A 442 16.59 -12.86 -58.98
N ILE A 443 16.03 -12.97 -57.78
CA ILE A 443 14.67 -12.55 -57.49
C ILE A 443 14.76 -11.27 -56.67
N THR A 444 14.05 -10.24 -57.11
CA THR A 444 13.89 -9.03 -56.31
C THR A 444 12.58 -9.11 -55.56
N TYR A 445 12.56 -8.88 -54.25
CA TYR A 445 11.33 -8.90 -53.45
C TYR A 445 11.26 -7.70 -52.51
N TYR A 446 10.03 -7.28 -52.22
CA TYR A 446 9.74 -6.22 -51.26
C TYR A 446 8.28 -6.31 -50.76
N GLN A 447 8.06 -5.83 -49.54
CA GLN A 447 6.71 -5.64 -49.02
C GLN A 447 6.02 -4.53 -49.80
N LYS A 448 4.78 -4.78 -50.24
CA LYS A 448 3.98 -3.73 -50.88
C LYS A 448 3.88 -2.52 -49.95
N ASP A 449 4.14 -1.34 -50.52
CA ASP A 449 4.22 -0.05 -49.82
C ASP A 449 5.50 0.18 -48.97
N SER A 450 6.47 -0.76 -49.01
CA SER A 450 7.85 -0.57 -48.57
C SER A 450 8.74 0.01 -49.68
N MET A 451 9.79 0.73 -49.28
CA MET A 451 10.82 1.28 -50.17
C MET A 451 12.09 0.42 -50.19
N GLU A 452 12.19 -0.57 -49.31
CA GLU A 452 13.34 -1.46 -49.23
C GLU A 452 13.17 -2.61 -50.22
N ILE A 453 14.14 -2.69 -51.14
CA ILE A 453 14.15 -3.67 -52.21
C ILE A 453 15.30 -4.63 -51.93
N GLU A 454 14.99 -5.92 -51.80
CA GLU A 454 15.95 -6.96 -51.50
C GLU A 454 16.15 -7.89 -52.70
N ASN A 455 17.37 -8.40 -52.85
CA ASN A 455 17.74 -9.30 -53.96
C ASN A 455 18.17 -10.66 -53.42
N LEU A 456 17.55 -11.72 -53.93
CA LEU A 456 17.87 -13.11 -53.59
C LEU A 456 18.58 -13.80 -54.76
N GLY A 457 19.82 -14.22 -54.53
CA GLY A 457 20.64 -14.93 -55.53
C GLY A 457 20.10 -16.32 -55.89
N SER A 458 20.57 -16.87 -57.02
CA SER A 458 20.19 -18.21 -57.48
C SER A 458 20.56 -19.28 -56.46
N GLY A 459 19.64 -20.20 -56.15
CA GLY A 459 19.81 -21.28 -55.17
C GLY A 459 19.83 -20.82 -53.71
N SER A 460 19.52 -19.54 -53.45
CA SER A 460 19.51 -18.96 -52.10
C SER A 460 18.10 -18.96 -51.52
N SER A 461 18.02 -18.96 -50.20
CA SER A 461 16.78 -18.79 -49.46
C SER A 461 16.94 -17.76 -48.36
N VAL A 462 15.87 -17.07 -48.02
CA VAL A 462 15.83 -16.10 -46.93
C VAL A 462 14.54 -16.27 -46.14
N ASP A 463 14.66 -16.25 -44.82
CA ASP A 463 13.53 -16.25 -43.91
C ASP A 463 12.95 -14.83 -43.85
N TYR A 464 11.63 -14.69 -43.84
CA TYR A 464 10.92 -13.42 -44.02
C TYR A 464 9.80 -13.25 -42.99
N VAL A 465 9.61 -12.03 -42.50
CA VAL A 465 8.50 -11.67 -41.60
C VAL A 465 7.94 -10.32 -42.02
N TRP A 466 6.64 -10.13 -41.81
CA TRP A 466 5.97 -8.87 -42.07
C TRP A 466 6.06 -7.94 -40.87
N ASP A 467 6.22 -6.64 -41.12
CA ASP A 467 6.32 -5.62 -40.06
C ASP A 467 5.06 -5.50 -39.18
N ASP A 468 3.87 -5.80 -39.73
CA ASP A 468 2.59 -5.74 -39.01
C ASP A 468 1.66 -6.89 -39.39
N SER A 469 1.78 -8.02 -38.68
CA SER A 469 0.99 -9.24 -38.91
C SER A 469 -0.55 -9.09 -38.87
N THR A 470 -1.07 -7.91 -38.47
CA THR A 470 -2.52 -7.65 -38.43
C THR A 470 -3.10 -7.14 -39.75
N LEU A 471 -2.25 -6.79 -40.72
CA LEU A 471 -2.66 -6.27 -42.02
C LEU A 471 -2.68 -7.34 -43.11
N PRO A 472 -3.55 -7.20 -44.13
CA PRO A 472 -3.48 -8.06 -45.31
C PRO A 472 -2.20 -7.79 -46.09
N HIS A 473 -1.31 -8.79 -46.14
CA HIS A 473 0.02 -8.66 -46.71
C HIS A 473 0.06 -8.94 -48.21
N ARG A 474 0.95 -8.22 -48.91
CA ARG A 474 1.24 -8.47 -50.32
C ARG A 474 2.74 -8.41 -50.57
N LEU A 475 3.28 -9.51 -51.08
CA LEU A 475 4.67 -9.58 -51.52
C LEU A 475 4.73 -9.26 -53.00
N LEU A 476 5.54 -8.28 -53.36
CA LEU A 476 5.88 -8.02 -54.76
C LEU A 476 7.20 -8.70 -55.05
N VAL A 477 7.17 -9.59 -56.04
CA VAL A 477 8.32 -10.38 -56.48
C VAL A 477 8.58 -10.06 -57.95
N GLN A 478 9.76 -9.56 -58.26
CA GLN A 478 10.17 -9.23 -59.62
C GLN A 478 11.24 -10.22 -60.09
N ILE A 479 10.97 -10.85 -61.23
CA ILE A 479 11.87 -11.82 -61.88
C ILE A 479 12.14 -11.33 -63.29
N ASN A 480 13.40 -10.99 -63.61
CA ASN A 480 13.82 -10.54 -64.96
C ASN A 480 12.91 -9.44 -65.56
N GLY A 481 12.42 -8.51 -64.73
CA GLY A 481 11.54 -7.42 -65.17
C GLY A 481 10.03 -7.72 -65.15
N ILE A 482 9.62 -8.95 -64.85
CA ILE A 482 8.21 -9.34 -64.71
C ILE A 482 7.79 -9.24 -63.24
N ASN A 483 6.75 -8.46 -62.96
CA ASN A 483 6.20 -8.27 -61.61
C ASN A 483 5.12 -9.30 -61.30
N PHE A 484 5.30 -10.03 -60.21
CA PHE A 484 4.31 -10.93 -59.63
C PHE A 484 3.83 -10.38 -58.29
N LEU A 485 2.51 -10.39 -58.08
CA LEU A 485 1.88 -9.98 -56.84
C LEU A 485 1.36 -11.23 -56.13
N TYR A 486 1.90 -11.53 -54.96
CA TYR A 486 1.43 -12.60 -54.10
C TYR A 486 0.64 -12.00 -52.94
N CYS A 487 -0.59 -12.44 -52.74
CA CYS A 487 -1.35 -12.21 -51.50
C CYS A 487 -1.09 -13.42 -50.61
N LEU A 488 -0.51 -13.18 -49.43
CA LEU A 488 -0.22 -14.21 -48.43
C LEU A 488 -1.16 -14.06 -47.23
#